data_AF-A0A243RNB6-F1
#
_entry.id   AF-A0A243RNB6-F1
#
_cell.length_a   1.000
_cell.length_b   1.000
_cell.length_c   1.000
_cell.angle_alpha   90.00
_cell.angle_beta   90.00
_cell.angle_gamma   90.00
#
_symmetry.space_group_name_H-M   'P 1'
#
loop_
_entity.id
_entity.type
_entity.pdbx_description
1 polymer ?
#
loop_
_entity_poly.entity_id
_entity_poly.type
_entity_poly.pdbx_seq_one_letter_code
_entity_poly.pdbx_strand_id
1 'polypeptide(L)' 'MESNAPSPACDCLAHRFGNAADGPDRGRCYGSDMTEAEWQVIRPLLLVPAWLQGRGGRPEGYCHRVMLVL' A
#
# COMPACT_ATOMS: atom_id res chain seq x y z
N MET A 1 -1.29 -23.32 14.15
CA MET A 1 -1.74 -21.92 14.13
C MET A 1 -0.55 -21.11 13.66
N GLU A 2 -0.41 -21.03 12.34
CA GLU A 2 0.75 -20.48 11.68
C GLU A 2 0.92 -19.02 12.11
N SER A 3 1.99 -18.73 12.86
CA SER A 3 2.45 -17.36 13.03
C SER A 3 2.81 -16.87 11.64
N ASN A 4 1.94 -16.02 11.08
CA ASN A 4 2.18 -15.29 9.85
C ASN A 4 3.52 -14.57 10.02
N ALA A 5 4.59 -15.17 9.49
CA ALA A 5 5.89 -14.53 9.40
C ALA A 5 5.66 -13.14 8.80
N PRO A 6 6.28 -12.06 9.32
CA PRO A 6 6.16 -10.76 8.71
C PRO A 6 6.52 -10.95 7.23
N SER A 7 5.52 -10.83 6.35
CA SER A 7 5.77 -10.81 4.91
C SER A 7 6.89 -9.80 4.71
N PRO A 8 7.92 -10.09 3.88
CA PRO A 8 9.06 -9.20 3.75
C PRO A 8 8.50 -7.79 3.51
N ALA A 9 8.86 -6.88 4.41
CA ALA A 9 8.23 -5.59 4.67
C ALA A 9 7.55 -4.98 3.43
N CYS A 10 6.21 -4.87 3.44
CA CYS A 10 5.45 -4.18 2.40
C CYS A 10 6.14 -2.86 2.04
N ASP A 11 6.48 -2.68 0.77
CA ASP A 11 7.35 -1.59 0.33
C ASP A 11 6.58 -0.34 -0.10
N CYS A 12 5.27 -0.29 0.20
CA CYS A 12 4.40 0.84 -0.06
C CYS A 12 4.88 2.10 0.67
N LEU A 13 4.54 3.28 0.16
CA LEU A 13 5.06 4.51 0.77
C LEU A 13 4.45 4.70 2.17
N ALA A 14 3.27 4.13 2.45
CA ALA A 14 2.69 4.12 3.79
C ALA A 14 3.59 3.41 4.81
N HIS A 15 4.01 2.17 4.54
CA HIS A 15 4.89 1.43 5.45
C HIS A 15 6.33 1.96 5.43
N ARG A 16 6.87 2.27 4.25
CA ARG A 16 8.25 2.75 4.09
C ARG A 16 8.53 4.05 4.86
N PHE A 17 7.56 4.95 4.94
CA PHE A 17 7.66 6.23 5.64
C PHE A 17 6.95 6.23 7.00
N GLY A 18 6.47 5.09 7.49
CA GLY A 18 5.83 4.96 8.81
C GLY A 18 4.46 5.65 8.93
N ASN A 19 3.78 5.89 7.80
CA ASN A 19 2.48 6.54 7.73
C ASN A 19 1.30 5.54 7.78
N ALA A 20 1.59 4.24 7.66
CA ALA A 20 0.57 3.19 7.66
C ALA A 20 -0.20 3.24 8.97
N ALA A 21 -1.49 3.60 8.89
CA ALA A 21 -2.42 3.35 9.98
C ALA A 21 -2.62 1.83 10.03
N ASP A 22 -2.10 1.17 11.08
CA ASP A 22 -2.11 -0.28 11.31
C ASP A 22 -3.52 -0.87 11.53
N GLY A 23 -4.43 -0.62 10.59
CA GLY A 23 -5.68 -1.37 10.49
C GLY A 23 -5.39 -2.82 10.08
N PRO A 24 -6.24 -3.77 10.46
CA PRO A 24 -6.06 -5.16 10.05
C PRO A 24 -5.98 -5.25 8.53
N ASP A 25 -5.02 -6.03 8.03
CA ASP A 25 -4.91 -6.38 6.62
C ASP A 25 -6.27 -6.93 6.18
N ARG A 26 -6.97 -6.19 5.32
CA ARG A 26 -8.20 -6.72 4.75
C ARG A 26 -7.79 -7.80 3.77
N GLY A 27 -8.35 -8.99 3.91
CA GLY A 27 -8.31 -9.96 2.82
C GLY A 27 -8.94 -9.34 1.57
N ARG A 28 -8.47 -9.72 0.38
CA ARG A 28 -9.12 -9.30 -0.85
C ARG A 28 -10.58 -9.76 -0.84
N CYS A 29 -11.50 -8.82 -0.96
CA CYS A 29 -12.95 -9.06 -0.86
C CYS A 29 -13.65 -8.91 -2.21
N TYR A 30 -13.04 -8.20 -3.15
CA TYR A 30 -13.62 -7.88 -4.45
C TYR A 30 -12.71 -8.33 -5.59
N GLY A 31 -13.30 -8.70 -6.72
CA GLY A 31 -12.54 -9.06 -7.93
C GLY A 31 -11.72 -7.90 -8.50
N SER A 32 -12.01 -6.66 -8.09
CA SER A 32 -11.22 -5.47 -8.42
C SER A 32 -10.02 -5.25 -7.49
N ASP A 33 -9.89 -6.01 -6.40
CA ASP A 33 -8.72 -5.92 -5.53
C ASP A 33 -7.47 -6.45 -6.24
N MET A 34 -6.57 -5.52 -6.51
CA MET A 34 -5.31 -5.79 -7.20
C MET A 34 -4.36 -6.66 -6.35
N THR A 35 -3.77 -7.67 -6.98
CA THR A 35 -2.75 -8.54 -6.38
C THR A 35 -1.50 -7.73 -6.02
N GLU A 36 -0.68 -8.23 -5.08
CA GLU A 36 0.66 -7.68 -4.83
C GLU A 36 1.49 -7.61 -6.13
N ALA A 37 1.41 -8.64 -6.97
CA ALA A 37 2.14 -8.70 -8.24
C ALA A 37 1.73 -7.58 -9.21
N GLU A 38 0.42 -7.35 -9.36
CA GLU A 38 -0.11 -6.26 -10.19
C GLU A 38 0.23 -4.88 -9.60
N TRP A 39 0.20 -4.74 -8.27
CA TRP A 39 0.67 -3.53 -7.60
C TRP A 39 2.13 -3.24 -7.91
N GLN A 40 3.03 -4.23 -7.87
CA GLN A 40 4.43 -4.03 -8.23
C GLN A 40 4.62 -3.55 -9.68
N VAL A 41 3.76 -3.96 -10.60
CA VAL A 41 3.78 -3.51 -12.00
C VAL A 41 3.27 -2.06 -12.14
N ILE A 42 2.21 -1.70 -11.42
CA ILE A 42 1.56 -0.38 -11.57
C ILE A 42 2.24 0.71 -10.74
N ARG A 43 2.83 0.39 -9.59
CA ARG A 43 3.49 1.36 -8.71
C ARG A 43 4.49 2.29 -9.40
N PRO A 44 5.42 1.83 -10.26
CA PRO A 44 6.33 2.73 -10.97
C PRO A 44 5.63 3.60 -12.04
N LEU A 45 4.42 3.22 -12.46
CA LEU A 45 3.60 3.99 -13.41
C LEU A 45 2.74 5.06 -12.73
N LEU A 46 2.51 4.93 -11.42
CA LEU A 46 1.79 5.93 -10.66
C LEU A 46 2.61 7.21 -10.60
N LEU A 47 1.90 8.34 -10.73
CA LEU A 47 2.51 9.66 -10.59
C LEU A 47 3.17 9.76 -9.21
N VAL A 48 4.38 10.30 -9.19
CA VAL A 48 5.09 10.57 -7.93
C VAL A 48 4.24 11.53 -7.08
N PRO A 49 3.87 11.14 -5.85
CA PRO A 49 3.05 12.00 -5.01
C PRO A 49 3.74 13.33 -4.70
N ALA A 50 2.98 14.43 -4.69
CA ALA A 50 3.52 15.77 -4.42
C ALA A 50 4.21 15.89 -3.05
N TRP A 51 3.72 15.16 -2.04
CA TRP A 51 4.30 15.14 -0.70
C TRP A 51 5.70 14.50 -0.69
N LEU A 52 5.97 13.54 -1.58
CA LEU A 52 7.29 12.92 -1.73
C LEU A 52 8.32 13.91 -2.33
N GLN A 53 7.85 14.96 -2.99
CA GLN A 53 8.66 16.02 -3.58
C GLN A 53 8.75 17.28 -2.70
N GLY A 54 8.26 17.24 -1.45
CA GLY A 54 8.25 18.40 -0.56
C GLY A 54 7.29 19.52 -1.01
N ARG A 55 6.37 19.25 -1.94
CA ARG A 55 5.42 20.23 -2.49
C ARG A 55 4.12 20.33 -1.66
N GLY A 56 4.13 19.82 -0.43
CA GLY A 56 2.95 19.71 0.43
C GLY A 56 2.03 18.53 0.08
N GLY A 57 0.97 18.37 0.87
CA GLY A 57 0.03 17.24 0.79
C GLY A 57 0.16 16.26 1.96
N ARG A 58 -0.84 15.38 2.11
CA ARG A 58 -0.84 14.35 3.15
C ARG A 58 -0.19 13.07 2.61
N PRO A 59 0.74 12.44 3.34
CA PRO A 59 1.27 11.15 2.95
C PRO A 59 0.17 10.08 2.93
N GLU A 60 0.38 9.03 2.13
CA GLU A 60 -0.54 7.89 2.09
C GLU A 60 -0.59 7.21 3.46
N GLY A 61 -1.79 7.17 4.04
CA GLY A 61 -2.01 6.60 5.38
C GLY A 61 -2.38 5.12 5.37
N TYR A 62 -2.55 4.51 4.19
CA TYR A 62 -3.09 3.17 4.06
C TYR A 62 -2.24 2.32 3.12
N CYS A 63 -2.10 1.05 3.46
CA CYS A 63 -1.46 0.07 2.60
C CYS A 63 -2.31 -0.18 1.34
N HIS A 64 -1.67 -0.49 0.22
CA HIS A 64 -2.37 -0.86 -1.02
C HIS A 64 -3.23 -2.13 -0.87
N ARG A 65 -2.91 -3.00 0.10
CA ARG A 65 -3.72 -4.18 0.45
C ARG A 65 -5.11 -3.82 0.95
N VAL A 66 -5.27 -2.64 1.54
CA VAL A 66 -6.56 -2.11 1.99
C VAL A 66 -7.20 -1.11 1.03
N MET A 67 -6.58 -0.82 -0.13
CA MET A 67 -7.12 0.08 -1.14
C MET A 67 -8.02 -0.65 -2.13
N LEU A 68 -9.24 -0.12 -2.36
CA LEU A 68 -10.09 -0.52 -3.48
C LEU A 68 -9.69 0.31 -4.69
N VAL A 69 -9.54 -0.35 -5.83
CA VAL A 69 -9.51 0.30 -7.14
C VAL A 69 -10.87 0.04 -7.79
N LEU A 70 -11.55 1.13 -8.16
CA LEU A 70 -12.84 1.14 -8.84
C LEU A 70 -12.63 1.23 -10.36
#